data_AF-D7BFS6-F1
#
_entry.id   AF-D7BFS6-F1
#
_cell.length_a   1.000
_cell.length_b   1.000
_cell.length_c   1.000
_cell.angle_alpha   90.00
_cell.angle_beta   90.00
_cell.angle_gamma   90.00
#
_symmetry.space_group_name_H-M   'P 1'
#
loop_
_entity.id
_entity.type
_entity.pdbx_description
1 polymer ?
#
loop_
_entity_poly.entity_id
_entity_poly.type
_entity_poly.pdbx_seq_one_letter_code
_entity_poly.pdbx_strand_id
1 'polypeptide(L)'
;MTVSIEDMITAVRRELALRKNVYRRRVTEGRMKPEEAAREYATMLAVMLTLRDVLEGGVVVAKDVKDVEDFSANANLPTDPRPTDRLTQLEHKLELLERTVSALIKDYAEKVLQ
;
A
#
# COMPACT_ATOMS: atom_id res chain seq x y z
N MET A 1 14.40 13.44 18.37
CA MET A 1 14.02 13.92 17.02
C MET A 1 12.72 13.23 16.66
N THR A 2 11.62 13.97 16.59
CA THR A 2 10.29 13.45 16.24
C THR A 2 9.97 13.87 14.82
N VAL A 3 9.52 12.94 13.99
CA VAL A 3 9.09 13.20 12.61
C VAL A 3 7.56 13.18 12.60
N SER A 4 6.93 14.21 12.04
CA SER A 4 5.47 14.25 11.91
C SER A 4 4.99 13.29 10.82
N ILE A 5 3.74 12.83 10.90
CA ILE A 5 3.16 11.95 9.85
C ILE A 5 3.09 12.71 8.52
N GLU A 6 2.82 14.01 8.57
CA GLU A 6 2.81 14.92 7.42
C GLU A 6 4.18 15.00 6.73
N ASP A 7 5.26 15.05 7.52
CA ASP A 7 6.63 15.00 7.00
C ASP A 7 6.94 13.64 6.37
N MET A 8 6.48 12.54 6.98
CA MET A 8 6.60 11.19 6.40
C MET A 8 5.87 11.09 5.07
N ILE A 9 4.62 11.58 4.99
CA ILE A 9 3.84 11.61 3.75
C ILE A 9 4.57 12.44 2.69
N THR A 10 5.11 13.60 3.06
CA THR A 10 5.86 14.46 2.14
C THR A 10 7.12 13.75 1.61
N ALA A 11 7.85 13.05 2.48
CA ALA A 11 9.01 12.27 2.08
C ALA A 11 8.64 11.12 1.12
N VAL A 12 7.59 10.36 1.45
CA VAL A 12 7.12 9.24 0.61
C VAL A 12 6.63 9.72 -0.75
N ARG A 13 5.97 10.88 -0.84
CA ARG A 13 5.56 11.48 -2.13
C ARG A 13 6.77 11.80 -3.02
N ARG A 14 7.85 12.32 -2.44
CA ARG A 14 9.11 12.58 -3.18
C ARG A 14 9.74 11.28 -3.65
N GLU A 15 9.76 10.27 -2.79
CA GLU A 15 10.29 8.93 -3.12
C GLU A 15 9.51 8.29 -4.28
N LEU A 16 8.18 8.32 -4.26
CA LEU A 16 7.35 7.83 -5.37
C LEU A 16 7.66 8.56 -6.68
N ALA A 17 7.84 9.88 -6.65
CA ALA A 17 8.20 10.65 -7.84
C ALA A 17 9.58 10.27 -8.39
N LEU A 18 10.56 10.05 -7.49
CA LEU A 18 11.90 9.59 -7.87
C LEU A 18 11.86 8.18 -8.46
N ARG A 19 11.19 7.24 -7.79
CA ARG A 19 11.03 5.85 -8.25
C ARG A 19 10.41 5.78 -9.63
N LYS A 20 9.38 6.58 -9.92
CA LYS A 20 8.75 6.63 -11.24
C LYS A 20 9.77 6.89 -12.36
N ASN A 21 10.69 7.83 -12.15
CA ASN A 21 11.70 8.20 -13.15
C ASN A 21 12.86 7.21 -13.18
N VAL A 22 13.38 6.82 -12.02
CA VAL A 22 14.54 5.94 -11.88
C VAL A 22 14.21 4.52 -12.32
N TYR A 23 13.06 3.97 -11.92
CA TYR A 23 12.67 2.62 -12.29
C TYR A 23 12.39 2.52 -13.78
N ARG A 24 11.70 3.51 -14.38
CA ARG A 24 11.53 3.58 -15.84
C ARG A 24 12.88 3.46 -16.54
N ARG A 25 13.87 4.25 -16.11
CA ARG A 25 15.22 4.22 -16.68
C ARG A 25 15.91 2.86 -16.46
N ARG A 26 15.84 2.29 -15.26
CA ARG A 26 16.46 0.98 -14.96
C ARG A 26 15.83 -0.17 -15.76
N VAL A 27 14.52 -0.11 -15.99
CA VAL A 27 13.81 -1.07 -16.84
C VAL A 27 14.28 -0.94 -18.29
N THR A 28 14.35 0.28 -18.83
CA THR A 28 14.86 0.50 -20.19
C THR A 28 16.33 0.09 -20.36
N GLU A 29 17.14 0.22 -19.30
CA GLU A 29 18.54 -0.22 -19.28
C GLU A 29 18.70 -1.74 -19.05
N GLY A 30 17.60 -2.49 -18.85
CA GLY A 30 17.63 -3.92 -18.54
C GLY A 30 18.18 -4.26 -17.16
N ARG A 31 18.31 -3.27 -16.27
CA ARG A 31 18.86 -3.40 -14.91
C ARG A 31 17.80 -3.70 -13.85
N MET A 32 16.54 -3.74 -14.25
CA MET A 32 15.39 -4.03 -13.39
C MET A 32 14.26 -4.62 -14.23
N LYS A 33 13.54 -5.61 -13.70
CA LYS A 33 12.38 -6.17 -14.41
C LYS A 33 11.16 -5.25 -14.27
N PRO A 34 10.29 -5.12 -15.30
CA PRO A 34 9.07 -4.32 -15.20
C PRO A 34 8.18 -4.71 -14.02
N GLU A 35 8.06 -6.01 -13.73
CA GLU A 35 7.21 -6.52 -12.65
C GLU A 35 7.76 -6.18 -11.27
N GLU A 36 9.09 -6.15 -11.14
CA GLU A 36 9.79 -5.75 -9.92
C GLU A 36 9.58 -4.25 -9.66
N ALA A 37 9.78 -3.42 -10.69
CA ALA A 37 9.53 -1.98 -10.60
C ALA A 37 8.07 -1.68 -10.20
N ALA A 38 7.11 -2.38 -10.79
CA ALA A 38 5.69 -2.22 -10.48
C ALA A 38 5.38 -2.62 -9.03
N ARG A 39 5.92 -3.75 -8.56
CA ARG A 39 5.73 -4.24 -7.19
C ARG A 39 6.28 -3.24 -6.17
N GLU A 40 7.53 -2.81 -6.34
CA GLU A 40 8.19 -1.85 -5.46
C GLU A 40 7.47 -0.49 -5.41
N TYR A 41 6.96 -0.05 -6.56
CA TYR A 41 6.16 1.18 -6.61
C TYR A 41 4.82 1.01 -5.90
N ALA A 42 4.11 -0.10 -6.12
CA ALA A 42 2.84 -0.40 -5.47
C ALA A 42 2.98 -0.51 -3.94
N THR A 43 4.04 -1.17 -3.45
CA THR A 43 4.34 -1.24 -2.01
C THR A 43 4.52 0.14 -1.41
N MET A 44 5.29 1.02 -2.05
CA MET A 44 5.50 2.38 -1.55
C MET A 44 4.21 3.22 -1.61
N LEU A 45 3.37 3.01 -2.62
CA LEU A 45 2.07 3.64 -2.71
C LEU A 45 1.15 3.20 -1.57
N ALA A 46 1.15 1.90 -1.24
CA ALA A 46 0.38 1.37 -0.11
C ALA A 46 0.82 2.00 1.21
N VAL A 47 2.14 2.16 1.45
CA VAL A 47 2.67 2.86 2.63
C VAL A 47 2.13 4.29 2.71
N MET A 48 2.13 5.04 1.60
CA MET A 48 1.58 6.40 1.56
C MET A 48 0.10 6.43 1.94
N LEU A 49 -0.70 5.51 1.40
CA LEU A 49 -2.12 5.42 1.70
C LEU A 49 -2.36 5.08 3.16
N THR A 50 -1.62 4.13 3.73
CA THR A 50 -1.70 3.81 5.16
C THR A 50 -1.35 5.01 6.05
N LEU A 51 -0.27 5.75 5.73
CA LEU A 51 0.09 6.95 6.48
C LEU A 51 -1.02 8.01 6.43
N ARG A 52 -1.67 8.15 5.27
CA ARG A 52 -2.80 9.06 5.10
C ARG A 52 -4.01 8.61 5.93
N ASP A 53 -4.35 7.33 5.90
CA ASP A 53 -5.47 6.80 6.68
C ASP A 53 -5.20 6.94 8.20
N VAL A 54 -3.96 6.79 8.65
CA VAL A 54 -3.58 7.06 10.05
C VAL A 54 -3.76 8.53 10.40
N LEU A 55 -3.36 9.45 9.52
CA LEU A 55 -3.54 10.90 9.73
C LEU A 55 -5.02 11.30 9.79
N GLU A 56 -5.84 10.70 8.93
CA GLU A 56 -7.29 10.94 8.85
C GLU A 56 -8.08 10.18 9.95
N GLY A 57 -7.40 9.39 10.79
CA GLY A 57 -8.01 8.62 11.88
C GLY A 57 -8.80 7.37 11.43
N GLY A 58 -8.63 6.94 10.17
CA GLY A 58 -9.28 5.77 9.59
C GLY A 58 -8.69 4.43 10.03
N VAL A 59 -7.46 4.42 10.54
CA VAL A 59 -6.77 3.21 11.04
C VAL A 59 -6.55 3.30 12.54
N VAL A 60 -7.14 2.35 13.28
CA VAL A 60 -6.84 2.13 14.70
C VAL A 60 -5.60 1.26 14.79
N VAL A 61 -4.45 1.86 15.08
CA VAL A 61 -3.25 1.09 15.43
C VAL A 61 -3.44 0.59 16.86
N ALA A 62 -3.72 -0.71 17.01
CA ALA A 62 -3.76 -1.34 18.33
C ALA A 62 -2.38 -1.17 19.00
N LYS A 63 -2.33 -0.39 20.08
CA LYS A 63 -1.09 -0.10 20.81
C LYS A 63 -0.60 -1.26 21.68
N ASP A 64 -1.37 -2.34 21.76
CA ASP A 64 -1.00 -3.52 22.53
C ASP A 64 -0.17 -4.47 21.68
N VAL A 65 1.08 -4.07 21.40
CA VAL A 65 2.14 -5.08 21.26
C VAL A 65 2.63 -5.35 22.68
N LYS A 66 1.90 -6.22 23.40
CA LYS A 66 2.49 -6.90 24.54
C LYS A 66 3.66 -7.72 24.01
N ASP A 67 4.72 -7.74 24.79
CA ASP A 67 6.05 -8.26 24.50
C ASP A 67 6.06 -9.41 23.49
N VAL A 68 7.01 -9.35 22.56
CA VAL A 68 7.31 -10.41 21.60
C VAL A 68 7.88 -11.61 22.37
N GLU A 69 7.00 -12.31 23.08
CA GLU A 69 7.25 -13.64 23.61
C GLU A 69 6.25 -14.59 22.93
N ASP A 70 6.82 -15.59 22.26
CA ASP A 70 6.21 -16.81 21.75
C ASP A 70 5.16 -16.69 20.63
N PHE A 71 5.67 -16.76 19.40
CA PHE A 71 4.92 -17.15 18.19
C PHE A 71 4.47 -18.62 18.18
N SER A 72 4.38 -19.28 19.33
CA SER A 72 3.86 -20.64 19.44
C SER A 72 2.66 -20.69 20.39
N ALA A 73 1.51 -21.02 19.81
CA ALA A 73 0.25 -21.37 20.45
C ALA A 73 -0.58 -20.23 21.06
N ASN A 74 -1.62 -19.80 20.34
CA ASN A 74 -2.91 -19.60 21.00
C ASN A 74 -4.10 -19.82 20.06
N ALA A 75 -4.75 -20.97 20.25
CA ALA A 75 -5.91 -21.44 19.50
C ALA A 75 -7.25 -20.95 20.10
N ASN A 76 -7.30 -19.73 20.62
CA ASN A 76 -8.52 -19.17 21.22
C ASN A 76 -8.72 -17.72 20.78
N LEU A 77 -9.23 -17.52 19.56
CA LEU A 77 -9.87 -16.26 19.20
C LEU A 77 -11.29 -16.23 19.79
N PRO A 78 -11.71 -15.14 20.46
CA PRO A 78 -13.11 -14.92 20.77
C PRO A 78 -13.90 -14.78 19.46
N THR A 79 -14.83 -15.70 19.20
CA THR A 79 -15.80 -15.57 18.12
C THR A 79 -16.85 -14.52 18.50
N ASP A 80 -16.53 -13.25 18.27
CA ASP A 80 -17.50 -12.17 18.35
C ASP A 80 -18.40 -12.22 17.09
N PRO A 81 -19.72 -12.39 17.22
CA PRO A 81 -20.59 -12.48 16.06
C PRO A 81 -20.90 -11.07 15.54
N ARG A 82 -20.05 -10.58 14.61
CA ARG A 82 -20.40 -9.91 13.31
C ARG A 82 -19.36 -8.85 12.89
N PRO A 83 -18.91 -8.91 11.62
CA PRO A 83 -18.88 -7.70 10.80
C PRO A 83 -19.17 -8.00 9.32
N THR A 84 -20.38 -8.46 8.98
CA THR A 84 -20.79 -8.62 7.57
C THR A 84 -20.69 -7.30 6.79
N ASP A 85 -21.05 -6.17 7.40
CA ASP A 85 -20.96 -4.85 6.75
C ASP A 85 -19.53 -4.39 6.43
N ARG A 86 -18.54 -4.68 7.28
CA ARG A 86 -17.15 -4.26 7.01
C ARG A 86 -16.50 -5.14 5.94
N LEU A 87 -16.82 -6.43 5.90
CA LEU A 87 -16.34 -7.32 4.84
C LEU A 87 -16.90 -6.86 3.49
N THR A 88 -18.19 -6.56 3.40
CA THR A 88 -18.80 -6.03 2.17
C THR A 88 -18.23 -4.66 1.78
N GLN A 89 -17.95 -3.77 2.74
CA GLN A 89 -17.28 -2.49 2.46
C GLN A 89 -15.84 -2.68 1.96
N LEU A 90 -15.10 -3.64 2.51
CA LEU A 90 -13.74 -3.95 2.07
C LEU A 90 -13.73 -4.62 0.70
N GLU A 91 -14.65 -5.53 0.42
CA GLU A 91 -14.84 -6.15 -0.89
C GLU A 91 -15.17 -5.11 -1.96
N HIS A 92 -16.10 -4.19 -1.67
CA HIS A 92 -16.42 -3.10 -2.59
C HIS A 92 -15.23 -2.16 -2.82
N LYS A 93 -14.44 -1.85 -1.78
CA LYS A 93 -13.21 -1.06 -1.91
C LYS A 93 -12.16 -1.79 -2.75
N LEU A 94 -12.01 -3.10 -2.57
CA LEU A 94 -11.07 -3.93 -3.32
C LEU A 94 -11.45 -3.94 -4.81
N GLU A 95 -12.73 -4.14 -5.13
CA GLU A 95 -13.24 -4.15 -6.49
C GLU A 95 -13.02 -2.79 -7.19
N LEU A 96 -13.23 -1.69 -6.46
CA LEU A 96 -12.98 -0.34 -6.98
C LEU A 96 -11.48 -0.10 -7.25
N LEU A 97 -10.62 -0.64 -6.40
CA LEU A 97 -9.17 -0.56 -6.55
C LEU A 97 -8.70 -1.37 -7.77
N GLU A 98 -9.20 -2.59 -7.95
CA GLU A 98 -8.88 -3.46 -9.08
C GLU A 98 -9.29 -2.84 -10.42
N ARG A 99 -10.48 -2.23 -10.48
CA ARG A 99 -10.94 -1.50 -11.68
C ARG A 99 -10.05 -0.30 -11.98
N THR A 100 -9.66 0.46 -10.96
CA THR A 100 -8.82 1.65 -11.11
C THR A 100 -7.41 1.28 -11.58
N VAL A 101 -6.82 0.25 -10.98
CA VAL A 101 -5.49 -0.27 -11.37
C VAL A 101 -5.53 -0.79 -12.80
N SER A 102 -6.56 -1.54 -13.18
CA SER A 102 -6.73 -2.04 -14.55
C SER A 102 -6.84 -0.90 -15.57
N ALA A 103 -7.59 0.15 -15.26
CA ALA A 103 -7.71 1.33 -16.12
C ALA A 103 -6.37 2.07 -16.28
N LEU A 104 -5.61 2.23 -15.20
CA LEU A 104 -4.29 2.86 -15.22
C LEU A 104 -3.25 2.04 -16.00
N ILE A 105 -3.29 0.71 -15.87
CA ILE A 105 -2.43 -0.20 -16.65
C ILE A 105 -2.74 -0.06 -18.14
N LYS A 106 -4.03 -0.03 -18.50
CA LYS A 106 -4.47 0.13 -19.89
C LYS A 106 -4.04 1.49 -20.47
N ASP A 107 -4.26 2.58 -19.74
CA ASP A 107 -3.84 3.93 -20.14
C ASP A 107 -2.31 4.03 -20.31
N TYR A 108 -1.55 3.37 -19.43
CA TYR A 108 -0.10 3.29 -19.55
C TYR A 108 0.33 2.50 -20.79
N ALA A 109 -0.29 1.34 -21.05
CA ALA A 109 -0.01 0.54 -22.24
C ALA A 109 -0.30 1.31 -23.54
N GLU A 110 -1.43 2.03 -23.60
CA GLU A 110 -1.82 2.82 -24.77
C GLU A 110 -0.91 4.03 -25.02
N LYS A 111 -0.44 4.71 -23.97
CA LYS A 111 0.38 5.92 -24.09
C LYS A 111 1.89 5.69 -24.19
N VAL A 112 2.36 4.49 -23.84
CA VAL A 112 3.81 4.20 -23.75
C VAL A 112 4.28 3.15 -24.76
N LEU A 113 3.38 2.30 -25.28
CA LEU A 113 3.72 1.27 -26.29
C LEU A 113 3.30 1.65 -27.73
N GLN A 114 2.74 2.84 -27.95
CA GLN A 114 2.62 3.49 -29.26
C GLN A 114 3.75 4.49 -29.46
#